data_AF-A0A438JTQ9-F1
#
_entry.id   AF-A0A438JTQ9-F1
#
_cell.length_a   1.000
_cell.length_b   1.000
_cell.length_c   1.000
_cell.angle_alpha   90.00
_cell.angle_beta   90.00
_cell.angle_gamma   90.00
#
_symmetry.space_group_name_H-M   'P 1'
#
loop_
_entity.id
_entity.type
_entity.pdbx_description
1 polymer ?
#
loop_
_entity_poly.entity_id
_entity_poly.type
_entity_poly.pdbx_seq_one_letter_code
_entity_poly.pdbx_strand_id
1 'polypeptide(L)'
;MLRATPKGNPMQFARRLGLENVVRVLEEAIFEYAEVQEIMERRGKGQNLEYLVKWKDGSDNEWVKAGLIAEELVRDFEAGLEYAVAQGVMGKRTGDDGNMEYLVKWTDIDEATWEPEENVDPDLIKAFEENGAADLGAHVEGGS
;
A
#
# COMPACT_ATOMS: atom_id res chain seq x y z
N MET A 1 -8.86 -57.43 5.64
CA MET A 1 -7.79 -56.97 6.55
C MET A 1 -6.48 -57.41 5.90
N LEU A 2 -5.58 -56.60 5.35
CA LEU A 2 -5.13 -55.22 5.58
C LEU A 2 -4.74 -54.55 4.25
N ARG A 3 -4.87 -53.23 4.19
CA ARG A 3 -4.42 -52.33 3.10
C ARG A 3 -2.89 -52.38 2.96
N ALA A 4 -2.38 -52.62 1.75
CA ALA A 4 -0.98 -52.39 1.41
C ALA A 4 -0.88 -51.23 0.41
N THR A 5 -0.03 -50.25 0.72
CA THR A 5 0.23 -49.02 -0.04
C THR A 5 0.64 -49.30 -1.50
N PRO A 6 0.26 -48.45 -2.48
CA PRO A 6 0.72 -48.62 -3.86
C PRO A 6 2.23 -48.35 -3.95
N LYS A 7 2.96 -49.26 -4.61
CA LYS A 7 4.39 -49.12 -4.91
C LYS A 7 4.62 -47.93 -5.86
N GLY A 8 4.85 -46.75 -5.31
CA GLY A 8 5.33 -45.59 -6.06
C GLY A 8 6.79 -45.80 -6.48
N ASN A 9 7.11 -45.53 -7.75
CA ASN A 9 8.45 -45.63 -8.32
C ASN A 9 9.43 -44.73 -7.54
N PRO A 10 10.53 -45.26 -6.96
CA PRO A 10 11.50 -44.49 -6.16
C PRO A 10 12.09 -43.26 -6.88
N MET A 11 12.22 -43.34 -8.20
CA MET A 11 12.68 -42.23 -9.04
C MET A 11 11.72 -41.03 -9.04
N GLN A 12 10.41 -41.27 -8.85
CA GLN A 12 9.40 -40.19 -8.77
C GLN A 12 9.47 -39.45 -7.43
N PHE A 13 9.80 -40.14 -6.33
CA PHE A 13 10.00 -39.51 -5.02
C PHE A 13 11.30 -38.70 -4.96
N ALA A 14 12.39 -39.23 -5.52
CA ALA A 14 13.66 -38.51 -5.61
C ALA A 14 13.54 -37.25 -6.50
N ARG A 15 12.80 -37.34 -7.61
CA ARG A 15 12.51 -36.20 -8.49
C ARG A 15 11.64 -35.14 -7.79
N ARG A 16 10.66 -35.53 -6.97
CA ARG A 16 9.82 -34.61 -6.20
C ARG A 16 10.63 -33.87 -5.12
N LEU A 17 11.47 -34.57 -4.37
CA LEU A 17 12.31 -34.00 -3.33
C LEU A 17 13.40 -33.07 -3.90
N GLY A 18 13.94 -33.40 -5.08
CA GLY A 18 14.86 -32.54 -5.81
C GLY A 18 14.23 -31.23 -6.30
N LEU A 19 12.95 -31.28 -6.71
CA LEU A 19 12.22 -30.09 -7.16
C LEU A 19 11.87 -29.16 -6.00
N GLU A 20 11.50 -29.71 -4.84
CA GLU A 20 11.21 -28.92 -3.62
C GLU A 20 12.48 -28.21 -3.09
N ASN A 21 13.66 -28.83 -3.20
CA ASN A 21 14.92 -28.18 -2.84
C ASN A 21 15.35 -27.08 -3.81
N VAL A 22 15.05 -27.21 -5.11
CA VAL A 22 15.32 -26.16 -6.11
C VAL A 22 14.41 -24.94 -5.89
N VAL A 23 13.12 -25.15 -5.57
CA VAL A 23 12.18 -24.09 -5.18
C VAL A 23 12.68 -23.32 -3.96
N ARG A 24 13.17 -24.04 -2.93
CA ARG A 24 13.70 -23.44 -1.71
C ARG A 24 14.96 -22.58 -1.93
N VAL A 25 15.83 -22.95 -2.87
CA VAL A 25 17.06 -22.20 -3.19
C VAL A 25 16.76 -20.95 -4.03
N LEU A 26 15.72 -20.97 -4.85
CA LEU A 26 15.28 -19.80 -5.62
C LEU A 26 14.47 -18.81 -4.76
N GLU A 27 13.76 -19.28 -3.73
CA GLU A 27 13.13 -18.43 -2.71
C GLU A 27 14.16 -17.79 -1.74
N GLU A 28 15.31 -18.43 -1.53
CA GLU A 28 16.41 -17.91 -0.68
C GLU A 28 17.37 -16.95 -1.40
N ALA A 29 17.36 -16.88 -2.74
CA ALA A 29 18.24 -16.03 -3.53
C ALA A 29 17.59 -14.68 -3.90
N ILE A 30 17.47 -13.82 -2.88
CA ILE A 30 17.48 -12.35 -2.96
C ILE A 30 16.26 -11.73 -3.66
N PHE A 31 15.23 -11.43 -2.86
CA PHE A 31 14.32 -10.33 -3.18
C PHE A 31 15.07 -9.03 -2.91
N GLU A 32 15.39 -8.30 -3.97
CA GLU A 32 15.79 -6.91 -3.86
C GLU A 32 14.55 -6.12 -3.43
N TYR A 33 14.65 -5.38 -2.32
CA TYR A 33 13.58 -4.50 -1.87
C TYR A 33 13.52 -3.30 -2.82
N ALA A 34 12.69 -3.40 -3.85
CA ALA A 34 12.38 -2.29 -4.74
C ALA A 34 11.21 -1.48 -4.16
N GLU A 35 11.34 -0.15 -4.16
CA GLU A 35 10.27 0.72 -3.72
C GLU A 35 9.15 0.77 -4.76
N VAL A 36 7.98 0.28 -4.38
CA VAL A 36 6.76 0.40 -5.16
C VAL A 36 6.30 1.86 -5.16
N GLN A 37 6.00 2.38 -6.34
CA GLN A 37 5.32 3.66 -6.51
C GLN A 37 3.81 3.48 -6.41
N GLU A 38 3.26 2.52 -7.15
CA GLU A 38 1.82 2.37 -7.32
C GLU A 38 1.47 0.96 -7.83
N ILE A 39 0.31 0.43 -7.43
CA ILE A 39 -0.30 -0.72 -8.08
C ILE A 39 -1.30 -0.21 -9.12
N MET A 40 -1.08 -0.56 -10.38
CA MET A 40 -1.85 -0.03 -11.51
C MET A 40 -3.06 -0.91 -11.86
N GLU A 41 -2.86 -2.23 -11.84
CA GLU A 41 -3.86 -3.19 -12.32
C GLU A 41 -3.76 -4.52 -11.56
N ARG A 42 -4.81 -5.34 -11.65
CA ARG A 42 -4.79 -6.71 -11.15
C ARG A 42 -5.24 -7.71 -12.20
N ARG A 43 -4.72 -8.93 -12.12
CA ARG A 43 -5.15 -10.05 -12.95
C ARG A 43 -5.10 -11.37 -12.19
N GLY A 44 -5.75 -12.38 -12.76
CA GLY A 44 -5.75 -13.73 -12.20
C GLY A 44 -6.61 -13.86 -10.94
N LYS A 45 -6.41 -14.98 -10.22
CA LYS A 45 -7.18 -15.33 -9.01
C LYS A 45 -6.46 -16.40 -8.18
N GLY A 46 -6.75 -16.43 -6.88
CA GLY A 46 -6.18 -17.42 -5.96
C GLY A 46 -4.66 -17.38 -5.95
N GLN A 47 -4.01 -18.53 -6.11
CA GLN A 47 -2.54 -18.62 -6.12
C GLN A 47 -1.86 -17.95 -7.33
N ASN A 48 -2.63 -17.60 -8.37
CA ASN A 48 -2.13 -16.91 -9.56
C ASN A 48 -2.60 -15.44 -9.59
N LEU A 49 -2.93 -14.87 -8.44
CA LEU A 49 -3.25 -13.45 -8.34
C LEU A 49 -1.96 -12.62 -8.47
N GLU A 50 -1.98 -11.69 -9.41
CA GLU A 50 -0.86 -10.82 -9.74
C GLU A 50 -1.33 -9.38 -9.88
N TYR A 51 -0.44 -8.46 -9.58
CA TYR A 51 -0.65 -7.02 -9.67
C TYR A 51 0.42 -6.38 -10.54
N LEU A 52 0.03 -5.39 -11.34
CA LEU A 52 0.95 -4.61 -12.16
C LEU A 52 1.53 -3.50 -11.29
N VAL A 53 2.81 -3.62 -10.97
CA VAL A 53 3.55 -2.72 -10.08
C VAL A 53 4.31 -1.70 -10.91
N LYS A 54 4.15 -0.42 -10.56
CA LYS A 54 4.98 0.68 -11.03
C LYS A 54 6.05 0.97 -9.98
N TRP A 55 7.30 1.08 -10.39
CA TRP A 55 8.44 1.26 -9.49
C TRP A 55 8.84 2.73 -9.37
N LYS A 56 9.32 3.15 -8.19
CA LYS A 56 9.77 4.54 -7.97
C LYS A 56 11.05 4.90 -8.69
N ASP A 57 11.90 3.92 -9.00
CA ASP A 57 13.18 4.12 -9.70
C ASP A 57 12.99 4.39 -11.20
N GLY A 58 11.76 4.32 -11.72
CA GLY A 58 11.43 4.51 -13.12
C GLY A 58 11.68 3.29 -13.99
N SER A 59 11.94 2.12 -13.40
CA SER A 59 11.99 0.85 -14.10
C SER A 59 10.63 0.49 -14.71
N ASP A 60 10.63 -0.39 -15.73
CA ASP A 60 9.42 -0.84 -16.41
C ASP A 60 8.42 -1.49 -15.44
N ASN A 61 7.13 -1.30 -15.68
CA ASN A 61 6.09 -1.91 -14.85
C ASN A 61 6.10 -3.44 -14.98
N GLU A 62 5.95 -4.15 -13.86
CA GLU A 62 6.00 -5.61 -13.83
C GLU A 62 4.79 -6.25 -13.15
N TRP A 63 4.36 -7.40 -13.66
CA TRP A 63 3.35 -8.22 -13.00
C TRP A 63 3.98 -9.04 -11.88
N VAL A 64 3.70 -8.67 -10.64
CA VAL A 64 4.25 -9.29 -9.44
C VAL A 64 3.17 -10.10 -8.74
N LYS A 65 3.53 -11.27 -8.19
CA LYS A 65 2.60 -12.11 -7.44
C LYS A 65 2.16 -11.41 -6.16
N ALA A 66 0.89 -11.56 -5.80
CA ALA A 66 0.33 -10.95 -4.58
C ALA A 66 1.17 -11.25 -3.32
N GLY A 67 1.67 -12.47 -3.17
CA GLY A 67 2.49 -12.86 -2.01
C GLY A 67 3.90 -12.27 -1.97
N LEU A 68 4.32 -11.52 -3.00
CA LEU A 68 5.60 -10.82 -3.08
C LEU A 68 5.46 -9.30 -2.96
N ILE A 69 4.24 -8.80 -2.79
CA ILE A 69 3.94 -7.38 -2.62
C ILE A 69 3.54 -7.17 -1.17
N ALA A 70 3.89 -6.02 -0.60
CA ALA A 70 3.46 -5.67 0.75
C ALA A 70 1.92 -5.71 0.85
N GLU A 71 1.42 -6.29 1.94
CA GLU A 71 -0.02 -6.48 2.16
C GLU A 71 -0.77 -5.14 2.20
N GLU A 72 -0.16 -4.09 2.76
CA GLU A 72 -0.72 -2.74 2.76
C GLU A 72 -1.00 -2.21 1.36
N LEU A 73 -0.06 -2.33 0.42
CA LEU A 73 -0.21 -1.84 -0.95
C LEU A 73 -1.33 -2.57 -1.68
N VAL A 74 -1.40 -3.90 -1.49
CA VAL A 74 -2.48 -4.70 -2.06
C VAL A 74 -3.83 -4.30 -1.46
N ARG A 75 -3.89 -4.10 -0.14
CA ARG A 75 -5.11 -3.69 0.55
C ARG A 75 -5.58 -2.31 0.08
N ASP A 76 -4.68 -1.36 -0.02
CA ASP A 76 -4.99 0.01 -0.44
C ASP A 76 -5.49 0.02 -1.89
N PHE A 77 -4.85 -0.74 -2.78
CA PHE A 77 -5.33 -0.93 -4.15
C PHE A 77 -6.72 -1.56 -4.23
N GLU A 78 -6.98 -2.65 -3.48
CA GLU A 78 -8.29 -3.31 -3.48
C GLU A 78 -9.38 -2.46 -2.81
N ALA A 79 -9.01 -1.51 -1.93
CA ALA A 79 -9.89 -0.49 -1.38
C ALA A 79 -10.15 0.67 -2.37
N GLY A 80 -9.45 0.71 -3.51
CA GLY A 80 -9.58 1.79 -4.50
C GLY A 80 -8.92 3.10 -4.06
N LEU A 81 -7.91 3.03 -3.18
CA LEU A 81 -7.13 4.20 -2.79
C LEU A 81 -6.13 4.56 -3.89
N GLU A 82 -5.99 5.86 -4.14
CA GLU A 82 -5.07 6.42 -5.13
C GLU A 82 -4.01 7.29 -4.44
N TYR A 83 -2.76 7.20 -4.88
CA TYR A 83 -1.68 8.04 -4.37
C TYR A 83 -1.57 9.31 -5.22
N ALA A 84 -1.74 10.47 -4.59
CA ALA A 84 -1.62 11.78 -5.23
C ALA A 84 -0.70 12.72 -4.44
N VAL A 85 -0.12 13.71 -5.13
CA VAL A 85 0.70 14.73 -4.49
C VAL A 85 -0.19 15.87 -4.01
N ALA A 86 -0.17 16.12 -2.71
CA ALA A 86 -0.87 17.24 -2.10
C ALA A 86 -0.07 18.54 -2.27
N GLN A 87 -0.75 19.63 -2.64
CA GLN A 87 -0.24 21.00 -2.52
C GLN A 87 -0.21 21.47 -1.07
N GLY A 88 -1.16 21.00 -0.26
CA GLY A 88 -1.23 21.31 1.17
C GLY A 88 -2.60 21.03 1.78
N VAL A 89 -2.67 21.16 3.10
CA VAL A 89 -3.91 21.05 3.88
C VAL A 89 -4.52 22.44 4.05
N MET A 90 -5.80 22.56 3.76
CA MET A 90 -6.56 23.81 3.74
C MET A 90 -7.57 23.93 4.89
N GLY A 91 -7.87 22.83 5.57
CA GLY A 91 -8.87 22.81 6.63
C GLY A 91 -8.85 21.51 7.43
N LYS A 92 -9.52 21.52 8.58
CA LYS A 92 -9.68 20.38 9.49
C LYS A 92 -11.12 20.32 10.00
N ARG A 93 -11.69 19.12 10.13
CA ARG A 93 -13.00 18.90 10.75
C ARG A 93 -13.02 17.56 11.52
N THR A 94 -14.06 17.38 12.31
CA THR A 94 -14.45 16.05 12.81
C THR A 94 -15.45 15.46 11.82
N GLY A 95 -15.14 14.28 11.28
CA GLY A 95 -16.02 13.53 10.39
C GLY A 95 -17.24 12.95 11.12
N ASP A 96 -18.18 12.40 10.35
CA ASP A 96 -19.43 11.85 10.88
C ASP A 96 -19.22 10.59 11.76
N ASP A 97 -18.09 9.92 11.58
CA ASP A 97 -17.64 8.77 12.37
C ASP A 97 -16.88 9.18 13.66
N GLY A 98 -16.66 10.48 13.87
CA GLY A 98 -15.91 11.03 14.99
C GLY A 98 -14.40 11.10 14.77
N ASN A 99 -13.89 10.66 13.62
CA ASN A 99 -12.47 10.73 13.29
C ASN A 99 -12.10 12.12 12.75
N MET A 100 -10.81 12.47 12.80
CA MET A 100 -10.33 13.71 12.20
C MET A 100 -10.21 13.56 10.69
N GLU A 101 -10.67 14.58 9.97
CA GLU A 101 -10.51 14.70 8.52
C GLU A 101 -9.87 16.05 8.17
N TYR A 102 -9.09 16.05 7.11
CA TYR A 102 -8.39 17.22 6.59
C TYR A 102 -8.82 17.51 5.16
N LEU A 103 -9.03 18.79 4.84
CA LEU A 103 -9.34 19.23 3.49
C LEU A 103 -8.03 19.38 2.72
N VAL A 104 -7.72 18.44 1.84
CA VAL A 104 -6.46 18.38 1.10
C VAL A 104 -6.64 19.00 -0.27
N LYS A 105 -5.75 19.93 -0.63
CA LYS A 105 -5.64 20.48 -1.99
C LYS A 105 -4.59 19.69 -2.75
N TRP A 106 -4.93 19.19 -3.93
CA TRP A 106 -4.08 18.32 -4.74
C TRP A 106 -3.42 19.04 -5.91
N THR A 107 -2.35 18.44 -6.46
CA THR A 107 -1.64 18.99 -7.63
C THR A 107 -2.26 18.61 -8.97
N ASP A 108 -2.99 17.50 -9.03
CA ASP A 108 -3.54 16.88 -10.23
C ASP A 108 -5.03 17.20 -10.44
N ILE A 109 -5.73 17.63 -9.39
CA ILE A 109 -7.13 18.07 -9.45
C ILE A 109 -7.37 19.46 -8.85
N ASP A 110 -8.35 20.16 -9.41
CA ASP A 110 -8.72 21.51 -8.98
C ASP A 110 -9.54 21.52 -7.68
N GLU A 111 -10.26 20.45 -7.39
CA GLU A 111 -11.11 20.33 -6.21
C GLU A 111 -10.31 19.79 -5.01
N ALA A 112 -10.55 20.36 -3.83
CA ALA A 112 -9.99 19.84 -2.59
C ALA A 112 -10.96 18.81 -1.99
N THR A 113 -10.43 17.73 -1.42
CA THR A 113 -11.23 16.63 -0.85
C THR A 113 -10.98 16.47 0.65
N TRP A 114 -12.00 15.98 1.36
CA TRP A 114 -11.86 15.65 2.79
C TRP A 114 -11.31 14.24 2.90
N GLU A 115 -10.09 14.13 3.44
CA GLU A 115 -9.41 12.87 3.64
C GLU A 115 -9.29 12.55 5.13
N PRO A 116 -9.41 11.28 5.52
CA PRO A 116 -9.14 10.88 6.91
C PRO A 116 -7.67 11.14 7.27
N GLU A 117 -7.39 11.38 8.56
CA GLU A 117 -6.03 11.67 9.05
C GLU A 117 -4.98 10.63 8.59
N GLU A 118 -5.36 9.35 8.51
CA GLU A 118 -4.47 8.28 8.06
C GLU A 118 -4.06 8.35 6.57
N ASN A 119 -4.79 9.09 5.74
CA ASN A 119 -4.51 9.26 4.32
C ASN A 119 -3.65 10.51 4.02
N VAL A 120 -3.36 11.34 5.02
CA VAL A 120 -2.68 12.63 4.82
C VAL A 120 -1.27 12.58 5.40
N ASP A 121 -0.30 13.11 4.64
CA ASP A 121 1.08 13.20 5.09
C ASP A 121 1.17 13.94 6.44
N PRO A 122 1.73 13.31 7.49
CA PRO A 122 1.87 13.91 8.81
C PRO A 122 2.62 15.26 8.80
N ASP A 123 3.57 15.46 7.89
CA ASP A 123 4.30 16.71 7.78
C ASP A 123 3.41 17.85 7.24
N LEU A 124 2.47 17.55 6.36
CA LEU A 124 1.48 18.52 5.87
C LEU A 124 0.46 18.89 6.95
N ILE A 125 -0.01 17.90 7.71
CA ILE A 125 -0.87 18.14 8.88
C ILE A 125 -0.15 19.06 9.86
N LYS A 126 1.09 18.71 10.22
CA LYS A 126 1.90 19.51 11.15
C LYS A 126 2.09 20.94 10.66
N ALA A 127 2.45 21.12 9.38
CA ALA A 127 2.61 22.45 8.79
C ALA A 127 1.30 23.26 8.83
N PHE A 128 0.15 22.63 8.63
CA PHE A 128 -1.15 23.28 8.76
C PHE A 128 -1.46 23.66 10.21
N GLU A 129 -1.23 22.78 11.17
CA GLU A 129 -1.51 23.03 12.59
C GLU A 129 -0.60 24.12 13.18
N GLU A 130 0.68 24.16 12.79
CA GLU A 130 1.61 25.23 13.18
C GLU A 130 1.16 26.61 12.66
N ASN A 131 0.59 26.67 11.46
CA ASN A 131 0.05 27.91 10.88
C ASN A 131 -1.33 28.28 11.46
N GLY A 132 -2.20 27.31 11.75
CA GLY A 132 -3.52 27.52 12.35
C GLY A 132 -3.47 27.90 13.83
N ALA A 133 -2.46 27.43 14.57
CA ALA A 133 -2.21 27.84 15.95
C ALA A 133 -1.89 29.35 16.07
N ALA A 134 -1.41 29.98 14.98
CA ALA A 134 -1.18 31.42 14.94
C ALA A 134 -2.47 32.25 14.83
N ASP A 135 -3.54 31.71 14.24
CA ASP A 135 -4.82 32.41 14.04
C ASP A 135 -5.70 32.40 15.30
N LEU A 136 -5.65 31.32 16.09
CA LEU A 136 -6.39 31.21 17.36
C LEU A 136 -5.76 32.00 18.53
N GLY A 137 -4.54 32.52 18.36
CA GLY A 137 -3.84 33.35 19.37
C GLY A 137 -4.13 34.86 19.27
N ALA A 138 -4.85 35.33 18.24
CA ALA A 138 -4.94 36.75 17.90
C ALA A 138 -6.28 37.44 18.26
N HIS A 139 -7.22 36.78 18.97
CA HIS A 139 -8.56 37.35 19.23
C HIS A 139 -8.97 37.54 20.70
N VAL A 140 -8.02 37.60 21.64
CA VAL A 140 -8.33 37.91 23.05
C VAL A 140 -7.34 38.91 23.66
N GLU A 141 -7.38 40.18 23.25
CA GLU A 141 -7.13 41.35 24.12
C GLU A 141 -7.62 42.62 23.41
N GLY A 142 -8.83 43.09 23.77
CA GLY A 142 -9.37 44.33 23.21
C GLY A 142 -10.84 44.56 23.47
N GLY A 143 -11.27 44.59 24.73
CA GLY A 143 -12.63 44.97 25.11
C GLY A 143 -12.66 45.47 26.55
N SER A 144 -12.82 46.79 26.67
CA SER A 144 -12.80 47.60 27.90
C SER A 144 -13.77 47.19 29.01
#